data_AF-A0A9D6N763-F1
#
_entry.id   AF-A0A9D6N763-F1
#
_cell.length_a   1.000
_cell.length_b   1.000
_cell.length_c   1.000
_cell.angle_alpha   90.00
_cell.angle_beta   90.00
_cell.angle_gamma   90.00
#
_symmetry.space_group_name_H-M   'P 1'
#
loop_
_entity.id
_entity.type
_entity.pdbx_description
1 polymer ?
#
loop_
_entity_poly.entity_id
_entity_poly.type
_entity_poly.pdbx_seq_one_letter_code
_entity_poly.pdbx_strand_id
1 'polypeptide(L)'
;MLLYAAALRLREPLRLRIRDVDLEGRLLFIDNTKFYKQRCVPIGERAARRLASYFQERCRLFPHRGAPEDAFFLNSQGNPFQPLAVEEAFRRALDALELRGRGTRPRPRLHDLRHSAAVHKLYQWYSAACL
;
A
#
# COMPACT_ATOMS: atom_id res chain seq x y z
N MET A 1 0.20 -5.34 2.32
CA MET A 1 -0.25 -4.79 3.62
C MET A 1 -0.82 -3.37 3.49
N LEU A 2 -0.08 -2.40 2.94
CA LEU A 2 -0.53 -1.00 2.86
C LEU A 2 -1.78 -0.78 1.98
N LEU A 3 -1.87 -1.46 0.83
CA LEU A 3 -3.03 -1.38 -0.07
C LEU A 3 -4.36 -1.74 0.61
N TYR A 4 -4.34 -2.72 1.50
CA TYR A 4 -5.51 -3.13 2.28
C TYR A 4 -5.73 -2.21 3.48
N ALA A 5 -4.68 -1.93 4.25
CA ALA A 5 -4.79 -1.15 5.50
C ALA A 5 -5.27 0.29 5.28
N ALA A 6 -4.85 0.91 4.17
CA ALA A 6 -5.17 2.29 3.83
C ALA A 6 -6.10 2.41 2.60
N ALA A 7 -6.65 1.28 2.14
CA ALA A 7 -7.50 1.17 0.95
C ALA A 7 -6.94 1.91 -0.29
N LEU A 8 -5.61 1.95 -0.47
CA LEU A 8 -4.97 2.72 -1.54
C LEU A 8 -5.14 2.02 -2.90
N ARG A 9 -5.21 2.81 -3.98
CA ARG A 9 -5.05 2.27 -5.34
C ARG A 9 -3.58 1.92 -5.57
N LEU A 10 -3.29 0.89 -6.36
CA LEU A 10 -1.91 0.42 -6.58
C LEU A 10 -0.90 1.53 -6.88
N ARG A 11 -1.25 2.47 -7.77
CA ARG A 11 -0.34 3.54 -8.19
C ARG A 11 -0.10 4.62 -7.13
N GLU A 12 -0.99 4.76 -6.14
CA GLU A 12 -0.87 5.78 -5.10
C GLU A 12 0.37 5.53 -4.20
N PRO A 13 0.55 4.36 -3.55
CA PRO A 13 1.73 4.13 -2.73
C PRO A 13 3.01 4.06 -3.57
N LEU A 14 2.94 3.65 -4.84
CA LEU A 14 4.10 3.61 -5.73
C LEU A 14 4.61 5.00 -6.14
N ARG A 15 3.79 6.05 -5.95
CA ARG A 15 4.15 7.44 -6.20
C ARG A 15 4.50 8.22 -4.93
N LEU A 16 4.33 7.62 -3.75
CA LEU A 16 4.72 8.27 -2.50
C LEU A 16 6.20 8.58 -2.54
N ARG A 17 6.55 9.80 -2.16
CA ARG A 17 7.91 10.22 -1.87
C ARG A 17 8.17 10.18 -0.38
N ILE A 18 9.42 10.33 0.04
CA ILE A 18 9.77 10.40 1.47
C ILE A 18 8.96 11.48 2.18
N ARG A 19 8.90 12.69 1.60
CA ARG A 19 8.17 13.82 2.16
C ARG A 19 6.66 13.61 2.32
N ASP A 20 6.10 12.65 1.59
CA ASP A 20 4.66 12.37 1.59
C ASP A 20 4.25 11.40 2.72
N VAL A 21 5.21 10.93 3.55
CA VAL A 21 4.99 9.92 4.60
C VAL A 21 5.38 10.47 5.97
N ASP A 22 4.37 10.73 6.81
CA ASP A 22 4.55 11.08 8.21
C ASP A 22 4.29 9.84 9.08
N LEU A 23 5.36 9.23 9.57
CA LEU A 23 5.29 8.03 10.41
C LEU A 23 4.96 8.33 11.87
N GLU A 24 5.24 9.55 12.34
CA GLU A 24 4.97 9.99 13.71
C GLU A 24 3.50 10.35 13.87
N GLY A 25 2.99 11.21 12.98
CA GLY A 25 1.57 11.53 12.87
C GLY A 25 0.74 10.39 12.26
N ARG A 26 1.39 9.35 11.72
CA ARG A 26 0.76 8.18 11.07
C ARG A 26 -0.18 8.59 9.93
N LEU A 27 0.32 9.46 9.06
CA LEU A 27 -0.41 10.03 7.94
C LEU A 27 0.35 9.84 6.64
N LEU A 28 -0.38 9.52 5.58
CA LEU A 28 0.13 9.49 4.22
C LEU A 28 -0.51 10.62 3.43
N PHE A 29 0.31 11.47 2.83
CA PHE A 29 -0.15 12.49 1.89
C PHE A 29 -0.25 11.87 0.49
N ILE A 30 -1.48 11.72 -0.02
CA ILE A 30 -1.71 11.18 -1.35
C ILE A 30 -2.01 12.33 -2.30
N ASP A 31 -1.06 12.61 -3.18
CA ASP A 31 -1.14 13.64 -4.21
C ASP A 31 -1.43 13.04 -5.60
N ASN A 32 -1.95 13.87 -6.51
CA ASN A 32 -2.10 13.56 -7.94
C ASN A 32 -2.82 12.24 -8.25
N THR A 33 -3.99 12.07 -7.63
CA THR A 33 -4.86 10.91 -7.88
C THR A 33 -5.79 11.15 -9.08
N LYS A 34 -6.56 10.12 -9.46
CA LYS A 34 -7.64 10.28 -10.46
C LYS A 34 -8.54 11.44 -9.99
N PHE A 35 -8.71 12.46 -10.83
CA PHE A 35 -9.42 13.72 -10.56
C PHE A 35 -8.67 14.77 -9.72
N TYR A 36 -7.32 14.73 -9.68
CA TYR A 36 -6.49 15.74 -8.99
C TYR A 36 -6.81 15.92 -7.49
N LYS A 37 -7.42 14.92 -6.86
CA LYS A 37 -7.74 14.99 -5.45
C LYS A 37 -6.51 14.70 -4.61
N GLN A 38 -6.25 15.61 -3.67
CA GLN A 38 -5.30 15.43 -2.58
C GLN A 38 -6.05 14.97 -1.34
N ARG A 39 -5.45 14.05 -0.58
CA ARG A 39 -6.02 13.62 0.70
C ARG A 39 -4.93 13.13 1.66
N CYS A 40 -5.14 13.36 2.94
CA CYS A 40 -4.38 12.69 3.99
C CYS A 40 -5.07 11.38 4.35
N VAL A 41 -4.32 10.28 4.36
CA VAL A 41 -4.81 8.96 4.73
C VAL A 41 -4.17 8.53 6.04
N PRO A 42 -4.93 8.44 7.15
CA PRO A 42 -4.40 7.92 8.40
C PRO A 42 -4.09 6.44 8.25
N ILE A 43 -3.00 6.01 8.87
CA ILE A 43 -2.58 4.62 8.92
C ILE A 43 -2.56 4.12 10.37
N GLY A 44 -2.93 2.86 10.57
CA GLY A 44 -2.87 2.25 11.89
C GLY A 44 -1.43 2.08 12.38
N GLU A 45 -1.26 2.00 13.70
CA GLU A 45 0.06 1.88 14.35
C GLU A 45 0.90 0.72 13.80
N ARG A 46 0.28 -0.46 13.57
CA ARG A 46 0.97 -1.61 12.96
C ARG A 46 1.50 -1.31 11.56
N ALA A 47 0.78 -0.52 10.76
CA ALA A 47 1.24 -0.12 9.44
C ALA A 47 2.41 0.85 9.55
N ALA A 48 2.29 1.86 10.41
CA ALA A 48 3.34 2.84 10.66
C ALA A 48 4.64 2.18 11.12
N ARG A 49 4.59 1.25 12.09
CA ARG A 49 5.76 0.49 12.54
C ARG A 49 6.44 -0.28 11.41
N ARG A 50 5.66 -0.97 10.56
CA ARG A 50 6.23 -1.71 9.42
C ARG A 50 6.85 -0.79 8.37
N LEU A 51 6.27 0.39 8.15
CA LEU A 51 6.84 1.39 7.25
C LEU A 51 8.12 2.01 7.83
N ALA A 52 8.19 2.22 9.15
CA ALA A 52 9.39 2.70 9.82
C ALA A 52 10.55 1.70 9.71
N SER A 53 10.32 0.43 10.01
CA SER A 53 11.35 -0.62 9.86
C SER A 53 11.79 -0.75 8.40
N TYR A 54 10.86 -0.66 7.46
CA TYR A 54 11.20 -0.63 6.04
C TYR A 54 12.06 0.59 5.68
N PHE A 55 11.69 1.78 6.17
CA PHE A 55 12.40 3.03 5.90
C PHE A 55 13.85 2.97 6.41
N GLN A 56 14.07 2.48 7.62
CA GLN A 56 15.40 2.27 8.17
C GLN A 56 16.25 1.34 7.30
N GLU A 57 15.69 0.21 6.89
CA GLU A 57 16.43 -0.77 6.08
C GLU A 57 16.75 -0.24 4.68
N ARG A 58 15.83 0.49 4.03
CA ARG A 58 16.15 1.11 2.73
C ARG A 58 17.21 2.19 2.83
N CYS A 59 17.25 2.97 3.91
CA CYS A 59 18.30 3.98 4.11
C CYS A 59 19.66 3.33 4.32
N ARG A 60 19.69 2.16 5.00
CA ARG A 60 20.90 1.35 5.16
C ARG A 60 21.41 0.79 3.83
N LEU A 61 20.51 0.26 2.99
CA LEU A 61 20.87 -0.38 1.71
C LEU A 61 21.14 0.63 0.59
N PHE A 62 20.44 1.77 0.58
CA PHE A 62 20.49 2.78 -0.48
C PHE A 62 20.68 4.19 0.10
N PRO A 63 21.84 4.49 0.72
CA PRO A 63 22.07 5.77 1.42
C PRO A 63 21.99 6.99 0.49
N HIS A 64 22.24 6.82 -0.81
CA HIS A 64 22.14 7.87 -1.82
C HIS A 64 20.69 8.17 -2.25
N ARG A 65 19.70 7.41 -1.77
CA ARG A 65 18.26 7.60 -2.04
C ARG A 65 17.53 8.09 -0.79
N GLY A 66 18.05 9.15 -0.17
CA GLY A 66 17.52 9.71 1.08
C GLY A 66 16.82 11.06 0.94
N ALA A 67 16.74 11.62 -0.28
CA ALA A 67 16.21 12.96 -0.48
C ALA A 67 14.68 12.98 -0.31
N PRO A 68 14.08 14.10 0.14
CA PRO A 68 12.63 14.23 0.31
C PRO A 68 11.79 13.86 -0.92
N GLU A 69 12.34 14.08 -2.12
CA GLU A 69 11.70 13.78 -3.42
C GLU A 69 11.90 12.34 -3.90
N ASP A 70 12.78 11.55 -3.26
CA ASP A 70 12.99 10.16 -3.65
C ASP A 70 11.74 9.32 -3.36
N ALA A 71 11.51 8.32 -4.21
CA ALA A 71 10.42 7.38 -4.02
C ALA A 71 10.50 6.70 -2.64
N PHE A 72 9.36 6.57 -1.98
CA PHE A 72 9.30 5.92 -0.67
C PHE A 72 9.60 4.43 -0.80
N PHE A 73 9.02 3.76 -1.79
CA PHE A 73 9.20 2.32 -2.03
C PHE A 73 10.17 2.04 -3.19
N LEU A 74 11.24 1.34 -2.87
CA LEU A 74 12.29 0.90 -3.79
C LEU A 74 12.32 -0.63 -3.90
N ASN A 75 12.66 -1.12 -5.09
CA ASN A 75 12.96 -2.52 -5.35
C ASN A 75 14.36 -2.92 -4.85
N SER A 76 14.74 -4.18 -5.04
CA SER A 76 16.04 -4.71 -4.61
C SER A 76 17.26 -4.07 -5.29
N GLN A 77 17.05 -3.32 -6.37
CA GLN A 77 18.10 -2.57 -7.09
C GLN A 77 18.12 -1.09 -6.72
N GLY A 78 17.28 -0.64 -5.77
CA GLY A 78 17.21 0.76 -5.37
C GLY A 78 16.39 1.65 -6.32
N ASN A 79 15.63 1.06 -7.24
CA ASN A 79 14.78 1.78 -8.17
C ASN A 79 13.32 1.79 -7.70
N PRO A 80 12.52 2.83 -8.02
CA PRO A 80 11.09 2.84 -7.71
C PRO A 80 10.37 1.60 -8.26
N PHE A 81 9.46 1.04 -7.47
CA PHE A 81 8.67 -0.12 -7.92
C PHE A 81 7.78 0.23 -9.12
N GLN A 82 7.82 -0.64 -10.12
CA GLN A 82 6.91 -0.59 -11.25
C GLN A 82 5.58 -1.30 -10.92
N PRO A 83 4.42 -0.77 -11.32
CA PRO A 83 3.13 -1.41 -11.06
C PRO A 83 3.06 -2.87 -11.53
N LEU A 84 3.62 -3.16 -12.71
CA LEU A 84 3.64 -4.50 -13.29
C LEU A 84 4.41 -5.49 -12.41
N ALA A 85 5.56 -5.08 -11.87
CA ALA A 85 6.37 -5.92 -10.98
C ALA A 85 5.62 -6.27 -9.69
N VAL A 86 4.82 -5.34 -9.16
CA VAL A 86 3.98 -5.59 -7.97
C VAL A 86 2.84 -6.55 -8.29
N GLU A 87 2.20 -6.42 -9.45
CA GLU A 87 1.16 -7.34 -9.91
C GLU A 87 1.71 -8.75 -10.16
N GLU A 88 2.91 -8.87 -10.72
CA GLU A 88 3.62 -10.13 -10.91
C GLU A 88 3.98 -10.78 -9.58
N ALA A 89 4.54 -10.02 -8.63
CA ALA A 89 4.84 -10.50 -7.29
C ALA A 89 3.58 -11.01 -6.59
N PHE A 90 2.45 -10.31 -6.75
CA PHE A 90 1.17 -10.74 -6.22
C PHE A 90 0.67 -12.04 -6.88
N ARG A 91 0.75 -12.14 -8.21
CA ARG A 91 0.39 -13.36 -8.94
C ARG A 91 1.21 -14.56 -8.46
N ARG A 92 2.53 -14.41 -8.36
CA ARG A 92 3.45 -15.44 -7.83
C ARG A 92 3.08 -15.85 -6.40
N ALA A 93 2.73 -14.91 -5.53
CA ALA A 93 2.29 -15.21 -4.18
C ALA A 93 0.98 -16.02 -4.17
N LEU A 94 0.03 -15.70 -5.06
CA LEU A 94 -1.19 -16.51 -5.21
C LEU A 94 -0.89 -17.91 -5.72
N ASP A 95 0.04 -18.06 -6.68
CA ASP A 95 0.42 -19.38 -7.20
C ASP A 95 1.09 -20.24 -6.13
N ALA A 96 1.96 -19.66 -5.32
CA ALA A 96 2.63 -20.34 -4.19
C ALA A 96 1.65 -20.78 -3.09
N LEU A 97 0.53 -20.08 -2.95
CA LEU A 97 -0.57 -20.43 -2.03
C LEU A 97 -1.65 -21.29 -2.70
N GLU A 98 -1.44 -21.69 -3.96
CA GLU A 98 -2.40 -22.45 -4.77
C GLU A 98 -3.78 -21.79 -4.92
N LEU A 99 -3.83 -20.46 -4.81
CA LEU A 99 -5.03 -19.64 -4.94
C LEU A 99 -5.33 -19.33 -6.41
N ARG A 100 -5.73 -20.37 -7.16
CA ARG A 100 -5.99 -20.26 -8.61
C ARG A 100 -7.41 -19.83 -9.00
N GLY A 101 -8.28 -19.59 -8.00
CA GLY A 101 -9.74 -19.47 -8.18
C GLY A 101 -10.39 -20.87 -8.10
N ARG A 102 -11.62 -20.95 -7.59
CA ARG A 102 -12.35 -22.23 -7.43
C ARG A 102 -13.78 -22.09 -7.95
N GLY A 103 -14.15 -22.92 -8.93
CA GLY A 103 -15.48 -22.89 -9.56
C GLY A 103 -15.79 -21.53 -10.17
N THR A 104 -16.87 -20.90 -9.72
CA THR A 104 -17.28 -19.56 -10.15
C THR A 104 -16.48 -18.42 -9.52
N ARG A 105 -15.61 -18.70 -8.53
CA ARG A 105 -14.81 -17.66 -7.88
C ARG A 105 -13.60 -17.28 -8.73
N PRO A 106 -13.54 -16.04 -9.25
CA PRO A 106 -12.39 -15.60 -10.03
C PRO A 106 -11.14 -15.57 -9.16
N ARG A 107 -9.98 -15.72 -9.80
CA ARG A 107 -8.68 -15.56 -9.14
C ARG A 107 -8.59 -14.15 -8.52
N PRO A 108 -8.17 -14.03 -7.24
CA PRO A 108 -8.03 -12.72 -6.61
C PRO A 108 -7.10 -11.80 -7.40
N ARG A 109 -7.47 -10.53 -7.51
CA ARG A 109 -6.69 -9.48 -8.16
C ARG A 109 -6.22 -8.49 -7.10
N LEU A 110 -5.13 -7.78 -7.40
CA LEU A 110 -4.55 -6.85 -6.43
C LEU A 110 -5.51 -5.72 -6.04
N HIS A 111 -6.40 -5.31 -6.95
CA HIS A 111 -7.43 -4.31 -6.68
C HIS A 111 -8.55 -4.83 -5.77
N ASP A 112 -8.77 -6.15 -5.70
CA ASP A 112 -9.79 -6.72 -4.82
C ASP A 112 -9.43 -6.45 -3.35
N LEU A 113 -8.14 -6.29 -3.01
CA LEU A 113 -7.71 -5.86 -1.67
C LEU A 113 -8.31 -4.51 -1.26
N ARG A 114 -8.36 -3.55 -2.20
CA ARG A 114 -8.99 -2.25 -1.93
C ARG A 114 -10.49 -2.40 -1.77
N HIS A 115 -11.12 -3.24 -2.58
CA HIS A 115 -12.55 -3.49 -2.48
C HIS A 115 -12.90 -4.13 -1.12
N SER A 116 -12.19 -5.19 -0.72
CA SER A 116 -12.37 -5.83 0.59
C SER A 116 -12.16 -4.83 1.75
N ALA A 117 -11.13 -3.97 1.66
CA ALA A 117 -10.89 -2.96 2.70
C ALA A 117 -12.08 -1.99 2.86
N ALA A 118 -12.67 -1.53 1.74
CA ALA A 118 -13.84 -0.65 1.78
C ALA A 118 -15.07 -1.35 2.36
N VAL A 119 -15.33 -2.61 1.95
CA VAL A 119 -16.45 -3.41 2.46
C VAL A 119 -16.30 -3.67 3.95
N HIS A 120 -15.10 -4.06 4.42
CA HIS A 120 -14.86 -4.27 5.85
C HIS A 120 -15.03 -3.00 6.66
N LYS A 121 -14.63 -1.83 6.14
CA LYS A 121 -14.88 -0.56 6.83
C LYS A 121 -16.35 -0.20 6.90
N LEU A 122 -17.09 -0.39 5.81
CA LEU A 122 -18.54 -0.19 5.82
C LEU A 122 -19.22 -1.11 6.84
N TYR A 123 -18.84 -2.38 6.87
CA TYR A 123 -19.38 -3.37 7.82
C TYR A 123 -19.05 -3.00 9.27
N GLN A 124 -17.84 -2.53 9.55
CA GLN A 124 -17.45 -2.05 10.89
C GLN A 124 -18.29 -0.85 11.34
N TRP A 125 -18.51 0.14 10.47
CA TRP A 125 -19.36 1.29 10.80
C TRP A 125 -20.81 0.88 11.04
N TYR A 126 -21.34 -0.01 10.18
CA TYR A 126 -22.69 -0.54 10.36
C TYR A 126 -22.84 -1.26 11.70
N SER A 127 -21.89 -2.15 12.02
CA SER A 127 -21.92 -2.93 13.27
C SER A 127 -21.76 -2.06 14.52
N ALA A 128 -21.01 -0.96 14.43
CA ALA A 128 -20.79 -0.03 15.54
C ALA A 128 -21.96 0.94 15.75
N ALA A 129 -22.80 1.17 14.73
CA ALA A 129 -23.96 2.06 14.79
C ALA A 129 -25.24 1.35 15.29
N CYS A 130 -25.23 0.02 15.38
CA CYS A 130 -26.33 -0.79 15.91
C CYS A 130 -26.13 -1.18 17.39
N LEU A 131 -25.23 -0.51 18.11
CA LEU A 131 -25.03 -0.58 19.56
C LEU A 131 -25.25 0.81 20.16
#